data_AF-A0AB40D0S3-F1
#
_entry.id   AF-A0AB40D0S3-F1
#
_cell.length_a   1.000
_cell.length_b   1.000
_cell.length_c   1.000
_cell.angle_alpha   90.00
_cell.angle_beta   90.00
_cell.angle_gamma   90.00
#
_symmetry.space_group_name_H-M   'P 1'
#
loop_
_entity.id
_entity.type
_entity.pdbx_description
1 polymer ?
#
loop_
_entity_poly.entity_id
_entity_poly.type
_entity_poly.pdbx_seq_one_letter_code
_entity_poly.pdbx_strand_id
1 'polypeptide(L)'
;MASTPAPASVPAVIPITTNPSPTPATTPAVRQFITGVTDSVRRVLAQGRPWSEVLDRSAFSRPESLSDATSRLRKNLPYFRANYSALLAAALGLSLLSNPGALLVLLFLLASWCFLYLFRPSDQPLVLLGRTFSDRETLGGLTLLTIIVVFLTSVGSTIISALMVGAAIICAHGAFRMPEDLFLDDPESGSATTGFLSFLGGSPSPAAAVAVRV
;
A
#
# COMPACT_ATOMS: atom_id res chain seq x y z
N MET A 1 -28.30 48.85 -76.56
CA MET A 1 -27.70 47.70 -75.84
C MET A 1 -26.75 48.26 -74.80
N ALA A 2 -27.15 48.31 -73.53
CA ALA A 2 -26.35 48.83 -72.43
C ALA A 2 -25.90 47.65 -71.56
N SER A 3 -24.59 47.50 -71.39
CA SER A 3 -23.95 46.40 -70.66
C SER A 3 -23.79 46.75 -69.18
N THR A 4 -24.42 45.96 -68.31
CA THR A 4 -24.25 46.05 -66.85
C THR A 4 -23.02 45.25 -66.42
N PRO A 5 -22.09 45.78 -65.59
CA PRO A 5 -20.96 45.00 -65.09
C PRO A 5 -21.36 44.13 -63.87
N ALA A 6 -20.79 42.94 -63.79
CA ALA A 6 -20.98 41.97 -62.70
C ALA A 6 -20.28 42.43 -61.39
N PRO A 7 -20.79 42.06 -60.21
CA PRO A 7 -20.19 42.46 -58.93
C PRO A 7 -18.92 41.66 -58.62
N ALA A 8 -17.91 42.34 -58.07
CA ALA A 8 -16.63 41.78 -57.66
C ALA A 8 -16.77 40.87 -56.41
N SER A 9 -16.12 39.71 -56.45
CA SER A 9 -16.04 38.75 -55.35
C SER A 9 -15.05 39.21 -54.29
N VAL A 10 -15.50 39.31 -53.03
CA VAL A 10 -14.65 39.62 -51.88
C VAL A 10 -14.03 38.30 -51.36
N PRO A 11 -12.71 38.22 -51.08
CA PRO A 11 -12.10 36.99 -50.58
C PRO A 11 -12.49 36.71 -49.12
N ALA A 12 -12.77 35.45 -48.82
CA ALA A 12 -13.13 34.98 -47.48
C ALA A 12 -11.91 35.01 -46.54
N VAL A 13 -12.07 35.66 -45.37
CA VAL A 13 -11.09 35.63 -44.28
C VAL A 13 -11.27 34.34 -43.50
N ILE A 14 -10.24 33.48 -43.48
CA ILE A 14 -10.22 32.24 -42.69
C ILE A 14 -9.69 32.60 -41.28
N PRO A 15 -10.37 32.25 -40.18
CA PRO A 15 -9.82 32.46 -38.84
C PRO A 15 -8.67 31.49 -38.59
N ILE A 16 -7.50 32.01 -38.25
CA ILE A 16 -6.37 31.21 -37.75
C ILE A 16 -6.67 30.91 -36.28
N THR A 17 -7.14 29.70 -35.98
CA THR A 17 -7.20 29.19 -34.61
C THR A 17 -5.79 28.88 -34.14
N THR A 18 -5.21 29.79 -33.37
CA THR A 18 -3.99 29.52 -32.59
C THR A 18 -4.32 28.50 -31.50
N ASN A 19 -4.01 27.23 -31.73
CA ASN A 19 -4.02 26.22 -30.68
C ASN A 19 -2.94 26.59 -29.64
N PRO A 20 -3.28 26.76 -28.36
CA PRO A 20 -2.27 26.97 -27.33
C PRO A 20 -1.43 25.70 -27.19
N SER A 21 -0.11 25.89 -27.13
CA SER A 21 0.88 24.83 -26.95
C SER A 21 0.56 24.00 -25.70
N PRO A 22 0.69 22.65 -25.74
CA PRO A 22 0.52 21.86 -24.54
C PRO A 22 1.67 22.14 -23.57
N THR A 23 1.34 22.69 -22.41
CA THR A 23 2.23 22.70 -21.24
C THR A 23 2.59 21.26 -20.88
N PRO A 24 3.79 20.99 -20.34
CA PRO A 24 4.24 19.64 -20.02
C PRO A 24 3.38 19.08 -18.86
N ALA A 25 2.34 18.35 -19.22
CA ALA A 25 1.43 17.73 -18.28
C ALA A 25 2.11 16.48 -17.70
N THR A 26 2.53 16.54 -16.43
CA THR A 26 2.46 15.34 -15.59
C THR A 26 1.01 14.87 -15.61
N THR A 27 0.75 13.71 -16.20
CA THR A 27 -0.58 13.13 -16.43
C THR A 27 -1.45 13.21 -15.16
N PRO A 28 -2.71 13.68 -15.22
CA PRO A 28 -3.56 13.87 -14.04
C PRO A 28 -3.71 12.60 -13.17
N ALA A 29 -3.64 11.42 -13.77
CA ALA A 29 -3.65 10.12 -13.07
C ALA A 29 -2.42 9.90 -12.17
N VAL A 30 -1.21 10.28 -12.64
CA VAL A 30 0.02 10.17 -11.85
C VAL A 30 -0.03 11.08 -10.63
N ARG A 31 -0.57 12.30 -10.79
CA ARG A 31 -0.77 13.23 -9.67
C ARG A 31 -1.73 12.64 -8.64
N GLN A 32 -2.87 12.08 -9.06
CA GLN A 32 -3.85 11.47 -8.16
C GLN A 32 -3.26 10.28 -7.39
N PHE A 33 -2.47 9.45 -8.06
CA PHE A 33 -1.76 8.36 -7.40
C PHE A 33 -0.77 8.88 -6.35
N ILE A 34 0.07 9.86 -6.70
CA ILE A 34 1.04 10.45 -5.76
C ILE A 34 0.35 11.06 -4.55
N THR A 35 -0.77 11.79 -4.75
CA THR A 35 -1.54 12.34 -3.63
C THR A 35 -2.12 11.24 -2.76
N GLY A 36 -2.68 10.17 -3.35
CA GLY A 36 -3.23 9.04 -2.59
C GLY A 36 -2.16 8.30 -1.77
N VAL A 37 -0.97 8.08 -2.33
CA VAL A 37 0.17 7.49 -1.61
C VAL A 37 0.64 8.43 -0.49
N THR A 38 0.80 9.72 -0.79
CA THR A 38 1.23 10.71 0.19
C THR A 38 0.25 10.81 1.36
N ASP A 39 -1.04 10.83 1.09
CA ASP A 39 -2.09 10.87 2.11
C ASP A 39 -2.10 9.59 2.94
N SER A 40 -1.89 8.44 2.32
CA SER A 40 -1.79 7.15 3.02
C SER A 40 -0.60 7.12 3.98
N VAL A 41 0.57 7.56 3.52
CA VAL A 41 1.78 7.66 4.34
C VAL A 41 1.57 8.66 5.48
N ARG A 42 1.01 9.84 5.20
CA ARG A 42 0.70 10.84 6.22
C ARG A 42 -0.28 10.31 7.27
N ARG A 43 -1.31 9.57 6.86
CA ARG A 43 -2.28 8.95 7.78
C ARG A 43 -1.61 7.92 8.68
N VAL A 44 -0.75 7.05 8.12
CA VAL A 44 -0.01 6.05 8.91
C VAL A 44 0.93 6.75 9.90
N LEU A 45 1.68 7.76 9.46
CA LEU A 45 2.59 8.51 10.33
C LEU A 45 1.86 9.33 11.40
N ALA A 46 0.69 9.90 11.08
CA ALA A 46 -0.14 10.64 12.03
C ALA A 46 -0.77 9.75 13.12
N GLN A 47 -0.91 8.45 12.86
CA GLN A 47 -1.31 7.46 13.86
C GLN A 47 -0.15 7.00 14.75
N GLY A 48 1.08 7.46 14.48
CA GLY A 48 2.27 7.14 15.27
C GLY A 48 2.21 7.73 16.67
N ARG A 49 2.64 6.94 17.66
CA ARG A 49 2.92 7.44 19.00
C ARG A 49 4.20 8.28 18.98
N PRO A 50 4.34 9.27 19.88
CA PRO A 50 5.58 10.02 20.04
C PRO A 50 6.78 9.06 20.22
N TRP A 51 7.88 9.30 19.51
CA TRP A 51 9.07 8.45 19.62
C TRP A 51 9.67 8.42 21.02
N SER A 52 9.45 9.47 21.82
CA SER A 52 9.82 9.52 23.23
C SER A 52 9.11 8.45 24.07
N GLU A 53 7.86 8.12 23.72
CA GLU A 53 7.05 7.10 24.41
C GLU A 53 7.47 5.68 24.00
N VAL A 54 7.79 5.51 22.71
CA VAL A 54 8.34 4.26 22.16
C VAL A 54 9.68 3.94 22.82
N LEU A 55 10.56 4.94 22.94
CA LEU A 55 11.92 4.78 23.47
C LEU A 55 12.04 5.10 24.96
N ASP A 56 10.93 5.13 25.70
CA ASP A 56 10.95 5.40 27.14
C ASP A 56 11.62 4.24 27.88
N ARG A 57 12.87 4.48 28.30
CA ARG A 57 13.71 3.50 29.01
C ARG A 57 13.12 3.06 30.34
N SER A 58 12.34 3.92 31.01
CA SER A 58 11.78 3.62 32.32
C SER A 58 10.71 2.52 32.25
N ALA A 59 10.11 2.34 31.08
CA ALA A 59 9.05 1.38 30.86
C ALA A 59 9.53 0.05 30.27
N PHE A 60 10.85 -0.15 30.13
CA PHE A 60 11.41 -1.46 29.75
C PHE A 60 11.68 -2.30 31.00
N SER A 61 11.20 -3.55 30.98
CA SER A 61 11.50 -4.54 32.01
C SER A 61 11.71 -5.91 31.37
N ARG A 62 12.48 -6.77 32.04
CA ARG A 62 12.71 -8.14 31.58
C ARG A 62 11.41 -8.95 31.76
N PRO A 63 10.90 -9.65 30.73
CA PRO A 63 9.76 -10.52 30.89
C PRO A 63 10.10 -11.71 31.79
N GLU A 64 9.16 -12.10 32.65
CA GLU A 64 9.38 -13.18 33.63
C GLU A 64 9.31 -14.57 32.99
N SER A 65 8.58 -14.69 31.87
CA SER A 65 8.42 -15.92 31.12
C SER A 65 8.15 -15.64 29.63
N LEU A 66 8.20 -16.69 28.80
CA LEU A 66 7.82 -16.59 27.38
C LEU A 66 6.33 -16.24 27.20
N SER A 67 5.48 -16.69 28.12
CA SER A 67 4.04 -16.35 28.12
C SER A 67 3.84 -14.85 28.36
N ASP A 68 4.54 -14.30 29.35
CA ASP A 68 4.55 -12.87 29.65
C ASP A 68 5.08 -12.05 28.46
N ALA A 69 6.23 -12.43 27.89
CA ALA A 69 6.79 -11.80 26.70
C ALA A 69 5.78 -11.76 25.52
N THR A 70 5.07 -12.88 25.29
CA THR A 70 4.08 -12.99 24.22
C THR A 70 2.84 -12.13 24.50
N SER A 71 2.39 -12.07 25.76
CA SER A 71 1.29 -11.21 26.20
C SER A 71 1.61 -9.73 25.99
N ARG A 72 2.81 -9.29 26.41
CA ARG A 72 3.30 -7.92 26.19
C ARG A 72 3.39 -7.60 24.71
N LEU A 73 3.96 -8.51 23.91
CA LEU A 73 4.06 -8.34 22.47
C LEU A 73 2.69 -8.17 21.81
N ARG A 74 1.70 -9.01 22.17
CA ARG A 74 0.32 -8.92 21.66
C ARG A 74 -0.36 -7.59 21.98
N LYS A 75 -0.07 -6.99 23.13
CA LYS A 75 -0.60 -5.68 23.53
C LYS A 75 0.12 -4.52 22.83
N ASN A 76 1.45 -4.62 22.70
CA ASN A 76 2.29 -3.57 22.11
C ASN A 76 2.20 -3.49 20.58
N LEU A 77 2.00 -4.61 19.88
CA LEU A 77 1.83 -4.68 18.41
C LEU A 77 0.75 -3.72 17.87
N PRO A 78 -0.51 -3.79 18.32
CA PRO A 78 -1.54 -2.86 17.86
C PRO A 78 -1.29 -1.43 18.39
N TYR A 79 -0.73 -1.28 19.59
CA TYR A 79 -0.51 0.02 20.22
C TYR A 79 0.53 0.88 19.49
N PHE A 80 1.66 0.29 19.10
CA PHE A 80 2.75 0.96 18.36
C PHE A 80 2.76 0.63 16.86
N ARG A 81 1.62 0.18 16.29
CA ARG A 81 1.55 -0.34 14.91
C ARG A 81 2.18 0.58 13.87
N ALA A 82 1.89 1.89 13.95
CA ALA A 82 2.43 2.88 13.03
C ALA A 82 3.96 3.04 13.18
N ASN A 83 4.47 3.10 14.42
CA ASN A 83 5.90 3.17 14.71
C ASN A 83 6.65 1.91 14.25
N TYR A 84 6.10 0.72 14.50
CA TYR A 84 6.67 -0.55 14.03
C TYR A 84 6.67 -0.65 12.52
N SER A 85 5.61 -0.19 11.86
CA SER A 85 5.56 -0.10 10.40
C SER A 85 6.64 0.85 9.87
N ALA A 86 6.85 2.00 10.52
CA ALA A 86 7.91 2.95 10.16
C ALA A 86 9.32 2.35 10.38
N LEU A 87 9.55 1.64 11.48
CA LEU A 87 10.82 0.94 11.73
C LEU A 87 11.10 -0.14 10.68
N LEU A 88 10.09 -0.94 10.34
CA LEU A 88 10.23 -1.99 9.34
C LEU A 88 10.49 -1.42 7.95
N ALA A 89 9.78 -0.34 7.59
CA ALA A 89 10.01 0.39 6.33
C ALA A 89 11.41 1.00 6.28
N ALA A 90 11.90 1.57 7.40
CA ALA A 90 13.25 2.12 7.49
C ALA A 90 14.31 1.03 7.37
N ALA A 91 14.15 -0.10 8.06
CA ALA A 91 15.06 -1.24 7.95
C ALA A 91 15.13 -1.75 6.51
N LEU A 92 13.98 -1.94 5.85
CA LEU A 92 13.92 -2.35 4.46
C LEU A 92 14.58 -1.34 3.52
N GLY A 93 14.28 -0.05 3.70
CA GLY A 93 14.85 1.03 2.90
C GLY A 93 16.36 1.11 3.03
N LEU A 94 16.90 1.05 4.25
CA LEU A 94 18.34 1.05 4.50
C LEU A 94 19.03 -0.19 3.94
N SER A 95 18.42 -1.37 4.06
CA SER A 95 18.96 -2.60 3.48
C SER A 95 19.02 -2.55 1.95
N LEU A 96 18.00 -1.98 1.30
CA LEU A 96 18.00 -1.77 -0.14
C LEU A 96 19.04 -0.71 -0.56
N LEU A 97 19.15 0.39 0.18
CA LEU A 97 20.11 1.45 -0.10
C LEU A 97 21.57 0.97 0.06
N SER A 98 21.79 0.03 0.98
CA SER A 98 23.09 -0.63 1.19
C SER A 98 23.45 -1.62 0.07
N ASN A 99 22.47 -2.02 -0.75
CA ASN A 99 22.63 -2.95 -1.87
C ASN A 99 22.31 -2.25 -3.20
N PRO A 100 23.22 -1.40 -3.72
CA PRO A 100 22.93 -0.57 -4.89
C PRO A 100 22.60 -1.40 -6.15
N GLY A 101 23.18 -2.59 -6.31
CA GLY A 101 22.84 -3.49 -7.41
C GLY A 101 21.39 -3.98 -7.35
N ALA A 102 20.93 -4.42 -6.18
CA ALA A 102 19.54 -4.82 -5.97
C ALA A 102 18.57 -3.64 -6.19
N LEU A 103 18.95 -2.45 -5.70
CA LEU A 103 18.19 -1.22 -5.90
C LEU A 103 18.06 -0.85 -7.37
N LEU A 104 19.15 -0.88 -8.13
CA LEU A 104 19.13 -0.56 -9.57
C LEU A 104 18.24 -1.52 -10.36
N VAL A 105 18.33 -2.82 -10.08
CA VAL A 105 17.48 -3.82 -10.75
C VAL A 105 16.00 -3.60 -10.42
N LEU A 106 15.67 -3.33 -9.15
CA LEU A 106 14.29 -2.99 -8.75
C LEU A 106 13.79 -1.71 -9.41
N LEU A 107 14.63 -0.67 -9.52
CA LEU A 107 14.28 0.57 -10.21
C LEU A 107 14.04 0.36 -11.70
N PHE A 108 14.86 -0.46 -12.37
CA PHE A 108 14.66 -0.81 -13.77
C PHE A 108 13.37 -1.60 -13.99
N LEU A 109 13.09 -2.56 -13.12
CA LEU A 109 11.85 -3.33 -13.15
C LEU A 109 10.63 -2.43 -12.93
N LEU A 110 10.68 -1.55 -11.92
CA LEU A 110 9.63 -0.58 -11.64
C LEU A 110 9.43 0.39 -12.81
N ALA A 111 10.52 0.90 -13.40
CA ALA A 111 10.47 1.76 -14.58
C ALA A 111 9.83 1.04 -15.77
N SER A 112 10.09 -0.26 -15.95
CA SER A 112 9.45 -1.07 -16.99
C SER A 112 7.94 -1.18 -16.78
N TRP A 113 7.49 -1.46 -15.54
CA TRP A 113 6.06 -1.44 -15.19
C TRP A 113 5.41 -0.08 -15.43
N CYS A 114 6.02 1.00 -14.93
CA CYS A 114 5.49 2.35 -15.09
C CYS A 114 5.46 2.77 -16.56
N PHE A 115 6.51 2.48 -17.32
CA PHE A 115 6.55 2.77 -18.75
C PHE A 115 5.42 2.08 -19.50
N LEU A 116 5.23 0.78 -19.26
CA LEU A 116 4.26 -0.02 -20.01
C LEU A 116 2.79 0.23 -19.63
N TYR A 117 2.51 0.68 -18.39
CA TYR A 117 1.14 0.79 -17.88
C TYR A 117 0.73 2.19 -17.42
N LEU A 118 1.68 3.11 -17.16
CA LEU A 118 1.36 4.51 -16.79
C LEU A 118 1.66 5.49 -17.91
N PHE A 119 2.74 5.28 -18.66
CA PHE A 119 3.19 6.22 -19.70
C PHE A 119 2.83 5.80 -21.12
N ARG A 120 2.70 4.50 -21.39
CA ARG A 120 2.27 3.97 -22.68
C ARG A 120 0.74 4.11 -22.82
N PRO A 121 0.24 4.75 -23.90
CA PRO A 121 -1.19 4.76 -24.20
C PRO A 121 -1.75 3.35 -24.33
N SER A 122 -2.90 3.10 -23.71
CA SER A 122 -3.54 1.77 -23.68
C SER A 122 -3.86 1.21 -25.08
N ASP A 123 -4.02 2.07 -26.08
CA ASP A 123 -4.45 1.68 -27.42
C ASP A 123 -3.30 1.27 -28.34
N GLN A 124 -2.03 1.38 -27.90
CA GLN A 124 -0.87 1.17 -28.77
C GLN A 124 -0.14 -0.12 -28.39
N PRO A 125 -0.15 -1.21 -29.20
CA PRO A 125 0.49 -2.49 -28.88
C PRO A 125 2.02 -2.37 -28.71
N LEU A 126 2.62 -3.24 -27.90
CA LEU A 126 4.05 -3.19 -27.64
C LEU A 126 4.77 -3.79 -28.85
N VAL A 127 5.61 -3.01 -29.51
CA VAL A 127 6.38 -3.49 -30.68
C VAL A 127 7.84 -3.62 -30.28
N LEU A 128 8.35 -4.85 -30.28
CA LEU A 128 9.76 -5.15 -30.03
C LEU A 128 10.35 -5.87 -31.24
N LEU A 129 11.47 -5.39 -31.76
CA LEU A 129 12.17 -6.00 -32.91
C LEU A 129 11.26 -6.24 -34.13
N GLY A 130 10.29 -5.36 -34.36
CA GLY A 130 9.32 -5.47 -35.46
C GLY A 130 8.15 -6.43 -35.22
N ARG A 131 8.08 -7.09 -34.05
CA ARG A 131 6.96 -7.94 -33.64
C ARG A 131 6.03 -7.20 -32.68
N THR A 132 4.72 -7.27 -32.93
CA THR A 132 3.68 -6.81 -32.00
C THR A 132 3.42 -7.86 -30.93
N PHE A 133 3.40 -7.43 -29.67
CA PHE A 133 3.04 -8.25 -28.52
C PHE A 133 1.66 -7.84 -28.02
N SER A 134 0.84 -8.84 -27.73
CA SER A 134 -0.44 -8.63 -27.05
C SER A 134 -0.23 -8.22 -25.59
N ASP A 135 -1.25 -7.63 -24.98
CA ASP A 135 -1.17 -7.22 -23.58
C ASP A 135 -0.98 -8.41 -22.63
N ARG A 136 -1.51 -9.59 -22.97
CA ARG A 136 -1.30 -10.83 -22.19
C ARG A 136 0.14 -11.32 -22.27
N GLU A 137 0.75 -11.28 -23.45
CA GLU A 137 2.16 -11.63 -23.62
C GLU A 137 3.06 -10.63 -22.89
N THR A 138 2.74 -9.34 -22.97
CA THR A 138 3.48 -8.27 -22.26
C THR A 138 3.39 -8.45 -20.76
N LEU A 139 2.18 -8.66 -20.23
CA LEU A 139 1.95 -8.89 -18.80
C LEU A 139 2.65 -10.17 -18.33
N GLY A 140 2.51 -11.27 -19.09
CA GLY A 140 3.14 -12.54 -18.79
C GLY A 140 4.66 -12.44 -18.80
N GLY A 141 5.24 -11.79 -19.81
CA GLY A 141 6.67 -11.55 -19.91
C GLY A 141 7.22 -10.67 -18.79
N LEU A 142 6.52 -9.59 -18.45
CA LEU A 142 6.92 -8.69 -17.36
C LEU A 142 6.79 -9.36 -15.97
N THR A 143 5.78 -10.22 -15.80
CA THR A 143 5.62 -11.06 -14.61
C THR A 143 6.75 -12.09 -14.52
N LEU A 144 7.08 -12.78 -15.61
CA LEU A 144 8.19 -13.72 -15.65
C LEU A 144 9.52 -13.03 -15.37
N LEU A 145 9.75 -11.85 -15.96
CA LEU A 145 10.92 -11.01 -15.69
C LEU A 145 10.99 -10.64 -14.20
N THR A 146 9.86 -10.28 -13.59
CA THR A 146 9.78 -9.99 -12.14
C THR A 146 10.21 -11.20 -11.32
N ILE A 147 9.71 -12.39 -11.64
CA ILE A 147 10.10 -13.64 -10.97
C ILE A 147 11.61 -13.87 -11.14
N ILE A 148 12.12 -13.83 -12.37
CA ILE A 148 13.55 -14.03 -12.64
C ILE A 148 14.40 -13.04 -11.83
N VAL A 149 14.05 -11.75 -11.86
CA VAL A 149 14.73 -10.70 -11.10
C VAL A 149 14.73 -11.02 -9.61
N VAL A 150 13.57 -11.36 -9.02
CA VAL A 150 13.46 -11.61 -7.58
C VAL A 150 14.25 -12.85 -7.15
N PHE A 151 14.28 -13.91 -7.97
CA PHE A 151 14.93 -15.18 -7.63
C PHE A 151 16.42 -15.25 -8.00
N LEU A 152 16.86 -14.60 -9.09
CA LEU A 152 18.25 -14.65 -9.54
C LEU A 152 19.12 -13.51 -8.98
N THR A 153 18.52 -12.51 -8.34
CA THR A 153 19.28 -11.42 -7.70
C THR A 153 19.29 -11.53 -6.19
N SER A 154 20.16 -10.74 -5.55
CA SER A 154 20.19 -10.59 -4.09
C SER A 154 18.98 -9.82 -3.52
N VAL A 155 18.02 -9.40 -4.36
CA VAL A 155 16.83 -8.66 -3.91
C VAL A 155 16.04 -9.48 -2.89
N GLY A 156 15.74 -10.74 -3.21
CA GLY A 156 14.96 -11.61 -2.32
C GLY A 156 15.63 -11.77 -0.94
N SER A 157 16.92 -12.10 -0.91
CA SER A 157 17.66 -12.25 0.34
C SER A 157 17.81 -10.93 1.12
N THR A 158 17.96 -9.80 0.43
CA THR A 158 18.02 -8.47 1.06
C THR A 158 16.69 -8.14 1.74
N ILE A 159 15.56 -8.38 1.09
CA ILE A 159 14.23 -8.13 1.66
C ILE A 159 13.99 -9.05 2.86
N ILE A 160 14.23 -10.36 2.70
CA ILE A 160 14.01 -11.35 3.76
C ILE A 160 14.87 -11.04 5.00
N SER A 161 16.16 -10.75 4.80
CA SER A 161 17.05 -10.40 5.91
C SER A 161 16.63 -9.11 6.61
N ALA A 162 16.24 -8.07 5.86
CA ALA A 162 15.73 -6.82 6.43
C ALA A 162 14.46 -7.05 7.26
N LEU A 163 13.52 -7.86 6.75
CA LEU A 163 12.29 -8.21 7.45
C LEU A 163 12.57 -9.02 8.72
N MET A 164 13.49 -9.98 8.67
CA MET A 164 13.88 -10.77 9.84
C MET A 164 14.51 -9.90 10.93
N VAL A 165 15.44 -9.00 10.56
CA VAL A 165 16.07 -8.07 11.51
C VAL A 165 15.03 -7.10 12.07
N GLY A 166 14.19 -6.51 11.21
CA GLY A 166 13.13 -5.62 11.65
C GLY A 166 12.11 -6.30 12.58
N ALA A 167 11.68 -7.52 12.24
CA ALA A 167 10.79 -8.32 13.07
C ALA A 167 11.45 -8.67 14.42
N ALA A 168 12.74 -9.03 14.43
CA ALA A 168 13.47 -9.29 15.67
C ALA A 168 13.52 -8.05 16.58
N ILE A 169 13.77 -6.87 16.01
CA ILE A 169 13.76 -5.59 16.76
C ILE A 169 12.36 -5.31 17.32
N ILE A 170 11.31 -5.45 16.50
CA ILE A 170 9.92 -5.23 16.92
C ILE A 170 9.52 -6.21 18.02
N CYS A 171 9.85 -7.49 17.87
CA CYS A 171 9.57 -8.52 18.87
C CYS A 171 10.32 -8.25 20.17
N ALA A 172 11.61 -7.89 20.10
CA ALA A 172 12.39 -7.52 21.27
C ALA A 172 11.81 -6.30 21.97
N HIS A 173 11.50 -5.23 21.22
CA HIS A 173 10.85 -4.05 21.79
C HIS A 173 9.51 -4.41 22.44
N GLY A 174 8.62 -5.10 21.72
CA GLY A 174 7.28 -5.43 22.19
C GLY A 174 7.25 -6.41 23.37
N ALA A 175 8.25 -7.29 23.49
CA ALA A 175 8.37 -8.21 24.62
C ALA A 175 8.94 -7.56 25.88
N PHE A 176 9.84 -6.57 25.74
CA PHE A 176 10.51 -5.93 26.88
C PHE A 176 9.82 -4.63 27.31
N ARG A 177 9.02 -3.99 26.46
CA ARG A 177 8.22 -2.81 26.84
C ARG A 177 7.02 -3.23 27.68
N MET A 178 6.90 -2.71 28.89
CA MET A 178 5.69 -2.87 29.71
C MET A 178 4.52 -2.19 28.98
N PRO A 179 3.41 -2.90 28.74
CA PRO A 179 2.18 -2.26 28.29
C PRO A 179 1.74 -1.26 29.36
N GLU A 180 1.49 -0.01 28.98
CA GLU A 180 0.85 0.94 29.89
C GLU A 180 -0.56 0.43 30.21
N ASP A 181 -0.97 0.53 31.47
CA ASP A 181 -2.24 -0.03 31.98
C ASP A 181 -3.46 0.65 31.36
N LEU A 182 -3.76 0.29 30.11
CA LEU A 182 -5.09 0.30 29.52
C LEU A 182 -5.82 -1.00 29.94
N PHE A 183 -5.73 -1.37 31.22
CA PHE A 183 -6.28 -2.61 31.78
C PHE A 183 -7.00 -2.38 33.11
N LEU A 184 -7.49 -1.17 33.37
CA LEU A 184 -8.39 -0.95 34.50
C LEU A 184 -9.88 -1.20 34.18
N ASP A 185 -10.28 -1.39 32.91
CA ASP A 185 -11.69 -1.66 32.55
C ASP A 185 -11.87 -2.62 31.35
N ASP A 186 -11.31 -3.83 31.39
CA ASP A 186 -11.79 -4.90 30.50
C ASP A 186 -11.68 -6.30 31.14
N PRO A 187 -12.69 -6.75 31.91
CA PRO A 187 -12.83 -8.15 32.31
C PRO A 187 -13.18 -9.09 31.13
N GLU A 188 -12.79 -8.77 29.89
CA GLU A 188 -13.13 -9.56 28.70
C GLU A 188 -11.94 -9.95 27.82
N SER A 189 -10.77 -10.16 28.42
CA SER A 189 -9.58 -10.76 27.76
C SER A 189 -9.74 -12.25 27.39
N GLY A 190 -10.98 -12.76 27.33
CA GLY A 190 -11.36 -14.09 26.83
C GLY A 190 -12.22 -14.09 25.56
N SER A 191 -12.53 -12.93 24.97
CA SER A 191 -13.63 -12.79 23.99
C SER A 191 -13.22 -12.68 22.51
N ALA A 192 -12.07 -13.20 22.10
CA ALA A 192 -11.81 -13.38 20.67
C ALA A 192 -12.51 -14.63 20.08
N THR A 193 -12.87 -15.59 20.94
CA THR A 193 -13.59 -16.82 20.58
C THR A 193 -15.10 -16.76 20.83
N THR A 194 -15.59 -15.79 21.61
CA THR A 194 -17.03 -15.66 21.95
C THR A 194 -17.85 -15.07 20.80
N GLY A 195 -17.27 -14.17 19.99
CA GLY A 195 -17.96 -13.54 18.87
C GLY A 195 -18.36 -14.50 17.74
N PHE A 196 -17.62 -15.59 17.55
CA PHE A 196 -17.93 -16.61 16.54
C PHE A 196 -18.96 -17.65 17.03
N LEU A 197 -19.10 -17.84 18.35
CA LEU A 197 -20.02 -18.82 18.95
C LEU A 197 -21.38 -18.24 19.34
N SER A 198 -21.48 -16.92 19.49
CA SER A 198 -22.78 -16.25 19.75
C SER A 198 -23.78 -16.40 18.60
N PHE A 199 -23.32 -16.68 17.38
CA PHE A 199 -24.19 -16.94 16.22
C PHE A 199 -24.84 -18.33 16.24
N LEU A 200 -24.30 -19.28 17.01
CA LEU A 200 -24.76 -20.68 17.06
C LEU A 200 -25.64 -21.01 18.27
N GLY A 201 -25.75 -20.10 19.25
CA GLY A 201 -26.50 -20.32 20.50
C GLY A 201 -27.96 -19.87 20.48
N GLY A 202 -28.42 -19.22 19.41
CA GLY A 202 -29.77 -18.66 19.31
C GLY A 202 -30.74 -19.58 18.57
N SER A 203 -31.09 -20.74 19.13
CA SER A 203 -32.23 -21.52 18.64
C SER A 203 -33.49 -21.14 19.43
N PRO A 204 -34.56 -20.61 18.80
CA PRO A 204 -35.83 -20.42 19.48
C PRO A 204 -36.49 -21.79 19.69
N SER A 205 -36.73 -22.17 20.95
CA SER A 205 -37.54 -23.35 21.26
C SER A 205 -39.02 -23.04 20.94
N PRO A 206 -39.74 -23.88 20.18
CA PRO A 206 -41.17 -23.74 20.01
C PRO A 206 -41.94 -24.46 21.13
N ALA A 207 -43.19 -24.04 21.30
CA ALA A 207 -44.31 -24.70 21.97
C ALA A 207 -44.45 -24.60 23.51
N ALA A 208 -45.51 -23.90 23.93
CA ALA A 208 -46.67 -24.55 24.55
C ALA A 208 -47.89 -23.62 24.50
N ALA A 209 -48.86 -23.97 23.66
CA ALA A 209 -50.24 -23.49 23.75
C ALA A 209 -50.99 -24.21 24.90
N VAL A 210 -52.18 -23.70 25.25
CA VAL A 210 -53.28 -24.23 26.12
C VAL A 210 -53.55 -23.27 27.30
N ALA A 211 -54.76 -22.85 27.68
CA ALA A 211 -56.11 -22.81 27.10
C ALA A 211 -57.04 -22.03 28.07
N VAL A 212 -58.06 -21.33 27.53
CA VAL A 212 -59.49 -21.31 27.94
C VAL A 212 -59.96 -20.72 29.30
N ARG A 213 -60.86 -19.71 29.16
CA ARG A 213 -62.03 -19.25 29.98
C ARG A 213 -61.78 -18.71 31.40
N VAL A 214 -62.49 -17.67 31.88
CA VAL A 214 -63.95 -17.34 31.83
C VAL A 214 -64.18 -15.88 31.46
#